data_AF-A0A9F5IUT9-F1
#
_entry.id   AF-A0A9F5IUT9-F1
#
_cell.length_a   1.000
_cell.length_b   1.000
_cell.length_c   1.000
_cell.angle_alpha   90.00
_cell.angle_beta   90.00
_cell.angle_gamma   90.00
#
_symmetry.space_group_name_H-M   'P 1'
#
loop_
_entity.id
_entity.type
_entity.pdbx_description
1 polymer ?
#
loop_
_entity_poly.entity_id
_entity_poly.type
_entity_poly.pdbx_seq_one_letter_code
_entity_poly.pdbx_strand_id
1 'polypeptide(L)'
;MLFSKMAAEGGGKEMNEIKTQFTTREGLYKLLSHSEYSRPNRVPFNSQGSNPVRVSFVNVNDQSGNGDRLCFNVGRELYFYIYKGVRKGVLPSQNQANSPSGTVV
;
A
#
# COMPACT_ATOMS: atom_id res chain seq x y z
N MET A 1 5.59 33.19 -45.99
CA MET A 1 5.60 31.74 -45.71
C MET A 1 5.37 31.56 -44.22
N LEU A 2 4.25 30.92 -43.86
CA LEU A 2 3.84 30.64 -42.49
C LEU A 2 4.58 29.36 -42.06
N PHE A 3 5.45 29.45 -41.05
CA PHE A 3 6.04 28.25 -40.44
C PHE A 3 4.99 27.65 -39.48
N SER A 4 4.33 26.59 -39.92
CA SER A 4 3.42 25.81 -39.07
C SER A 4 4.22 25.16 -37.93
N LYS A 5 3.94 25.58 -36.69
CA LYS A 5 4.38 24.89 -35.48
C LYS A 5 3.64 23.56 -35.40
N MET A 6 4.33 22.47 -35.74
CA MET A 6 3.84 21.11 -35.46
C MET A 6 3.93 20.92 -33.95
N ALA A 7 2.81 21.12 -33.24
CA ALA A 7 2.69 20.63 -31.87
C ALA A 7 2.76 19.11 -31.96
N ALA A 8 3.89 18.53 -31.53
CA ALA A 8 3.94 17.12 -31.23
C ALA A 8 2.97 16.90 -30.07
N GLU A 9 1.76 16.45 -30.39
CA GLU A 9 0.90 15.85 -29.38
C GLU A 9 1.68 14.67 -28.82
N GLY A 10 2.22 14.86 -27.62
CA GLY A 10 2.81 13.80 -26.81
C GLY A 10 1.70 12.86 -26.38
N GLY A 11 1.19 12.06 -27.31
CA GLY A 11 0.21 11.03 -27.07
C GLY A 11 0.81 9.91 -26.24
N GLY A 12 0.18 9.60 -25.10
CA GLY A 12 0.27 8.27 -24.49
C GLY A 12 1.01 8.14 -23.16
N LYS A 13 1.21 9.19 -22.36
CA LYS A 13 1.72 9.02 -20.97
C LYS A 13 0.65 8.60 -19.97
N GLU A 14 -0.61 8.99 -20.20
CA GLU A 14 -1.71 8.80 -19.25
C GLU A 14 -2.15 7.34 -19.06
N MET A 15 -1.82 6.44 -20.00
CA MET A 15 -2.36 5.07 -20.00
C MET A 15 -1.57 4.09 -19.13
N ASN A 16 -0.37 4.49 -18.66
CA ASN A 16 0.50 3.65 -17.84
C ASN A 16 0.53 4.07 -16.36
N GLU A 17 -0.17 5.15 -16.00
CA GLU A 17 -0.27 5.57 -14.60
C GLU A 17 -1.38 4.80 -13.87
N ILE A 18 -1.07 4.32 -12.67
CA ILE A 18 -2.03 3.63 -11.82
C ILE A 18 -3.02 4.65 -11.25
N LYS A 19 -4.31 4.47 -11.56
CA LYS A 19 -5.38 5.33 -11.04
C LYS A 19 -5.55 5.16 -9.53
N THR A 20 -5.68 6.27 -8.81
CA THR A 20 -5.80 6.29 -7.35
C THR A 20 -7.24 6.51 -6.85
N GLN A 21 -8.20 6.67 -7.76
CA GLN A 21 -9.62 6.85 -7.41
C GLN A 21 -10.54 6.46 -8.56
N PHE A 22 -11.76 6.02 -8.22
CA PHE A 22 -12.81 5.70 -9.19
C PHE A 22 -14.21 5.89 -8.56
N THR A 23 -15.23 6.11 -9.40
CA THR A 23 -16.62 6.29 -8.96
C THR A 23 -17.46 5.10 -9.40
N THR A 24 -18.37 4.66 -8.53
CA THR A 24 -19.37 3.62 -8.78
C THR A 24 -20.74 4.11 -8.32
N ARG A 25 -21.78 3.28 -8.40
CA ARG A 25 -23.13 3.62 -7.93
C ARG A 25 -23.13 3.98 -6.44
N GLU A 26 -22.29 3.32 -5.66
CA GLU A 26 -22.17 3.50 -4.22
C GLU A 26 -21.41 4.77 -3.85
N GLY A 27 -20.68 5.39 -4.80
CA GLY A 27 -19.94 6.64 -4.60
C GLY A 27 -18.47 6.57 -5.02
N LEU A 28 -17.66 7.45 -4.43
CA LEU A 28 -16.24 7.63 -4.73
C LEU A 28 -15.38 6.69 -3.89
N TYR A 29 -14.57 5.87 -4.55
CA TYR A 29 -13.51 5.05 -3.95
C TYR A 29 -12.18 5.75 -4.17
N LYS A 30 -11.40 5.92 -3.09
CA LYS A 30 -10.11 6.60 -3.11
C LYS A 30 -9.05 5.79 -2.39
N LEU A 31 -7.89 5.63 -3.02
CA LEU A 31 -6.70 5.06 -2.41
C LEU A 31 -6.16 5.99 -1.33
N LEU A 32 -5.99 5.46 -0.12
CA LEU A 32 -5.50 6.20 1.04
C LEU A 32 -4.02 5.86 1.30
N SER A 33 -3.09 6.67 0.79
CA SER A 33 -1.65 6.43 0.92
C SER A 33 -1.17 6.35 2.38
N HIS A 34 -1.83 7.06 3.30
CA HIS A 34 -1.50 7.01 4.73
C HIS A 34 -1.92 5.70 5.43
N SER A 35 -2.67 4.84 4.76
CA SER A 35 -3.12 3.53 5.25
C SER A 35 -2.41 2.38 4.53
N GLU A 36 -1.28 2.65 3.85
CA GLU A 36 -0.50 1.66 3.12
C GLU A 36 0.38 0.81 4.05
N TYR A 37 0.38 -0.51 3.81
CA TYR A 37 1.24 -1.47 4.51
C TYR A 37 2.23 -2.10 3.52
N SER A 38 3.50 -2.12 3.89
CA SER A 38 4.56 -2.77 3.12
C SER A 38 5.80 -2.94 4.00
N ARG A 39 6.92 -3.38 3.42
CA ARG A 39 8.19 -3.55 4.13
C ARG A 39 8.62 -2.24 4.82
N PRO A 40 9.27 -2.28 5.99
CA PRO A 40 9.77 -1.08 6.67
C PRO A 40 10.64 -0.20 5.77
N ASN A 41 11.52 -0.82 4.97
CA ASN A 41 12.43 -0.10 4.08
C ASN A 41 11.78 0.43 2.81
N ARG A 42 10.50 0.13 2.54
CA ARG A 42 9.73 0.59 1.36
C ARG A 42 10.36 0.30 -0.01
N VAL A 43 11.42 -0.50 -0.06
CA VAL A 43 12.04 -0.92 -1.32
C VAL A 43 11.01 -1.72 -2.12
N PRO A 44 10.82 -1.45 -3.42
CA PRO A 44 9.98 -2.28 -4.29
C PRO A 44 10.46 -3.74 -4.27
N PHE A 45 9.51 -4.67 -4.24
CA PHE A 45 9.83 -6.09 -4.33
C PHE A 45 9.88 -6.51 -5.80
N ASN A 46 11.00 -7.05 -6.26
CA ASN A 46 11.07 -7.69 -7.56
C ASN A 46 10.40 -9.07 -7.47
N SER A 47 9.26 -9.22 -8.12
CA SER A 47 8.43 -10.43 -8.03
C SER A 47 8.91 -11.58 -8.92
N GLN A 48 9.88 -11.36 -9.81
CA GLN A 48 10.31 -12.38 -10.78
C GLN A 48 10.81 -13.65 -10.09
N GLY A 49 10.14 -14.78 -10.36
CA GLY A 49 10.51 -16.10 -9.82
C GLY A 49 10.19 -16.31 -8.34
N SER A 50 9.45 -15.40 -7.71
CA SER A 50 9.08 -15.49 -6.29
C SER A 50 7.66 -15.99 -6.08
N ASN A 51 7.37 -16.52 -4.89
CA ASN A 51 6.02 -16.83 -4.48
C ASN A 51 5.15 -15.55 -4.47
N PRO A 52 3.86 -15.64 -4.84
CA PRO A 52 2.97 -14.50 -4.82
C PRO A 52 2.85 -13.92 -3.39
N VAL A 53 2.75 -12.59 -3.31
CA VAL A 53 2.38 -11.90 -2.08
C VAL A 53 0.93 -12.25 -1.75
N ARG A 54 0.72 -12.84 -0.58
CA ARG A 54 -0.58 -13.15 0.01
C ARG A 54 -0.80 -12.25 1.20
N VAL A 55 -2.07 -11.97 1.48
CA VAL A 55 -2.51 -11.15 2.59
C VAL A 55 -3.57 -11.91 3.36
N SER A 56 -3.53 -11.86 4.68
CA SER A 56 -4.53 -12.44 5.57
C SER A 56 -4.90 -11.44 6.66
N PHE A 57 -6.17 -11.43 7.01
CA PHE A 57 -6.71 -10.63 8.11
C PHE A 57 -7.21 -11.56 9.20
N VAL A 58 -6.95 -11.19 10.45
CA VAL A 58 -7.52 -11.89 11.61
C VAL A 58 -7.94 -10.85 12.64
N ASN A 59 -9.12 -11.04 13.21
CA ASN A 59 -9.55 -10.29 14.38
C ASN A 59 -9.21 -11.13 15.62
N VAL A 60 -8.37 -10.59 16.49
CA VAL A 60 -8.18 -11.14 17.83
C VAL A 60 -9.09 -10.39 18.79
N ASN A 61 -9.74 -11.11 19.71
CA ASN A 61 -10.62 -10.55 20.73
C ASN A 61 -9.82 -9.75 21.78
N ASP A 62 -9.25 -8.64 21.33
CA ASP A 62 -8.46 -7.71 22.12
C ASP A 62 -9.38 -6.63 22.70
N GLN A 63 -9.40 -6.51 24.03
CA GLN A 63 -10.23 -5.55 24.76
C GLN A 63 -9.84 -4.10 24.46
N SER A 64 -8.68 -3.86 23.83
CA SER A 64 -8.19 -2.53 23.45
C SER A 64 -8.91 -1.89 22.25
N GLY A 65 -9.77 -2.62 21.55
CA GLY A 65 -10.45 -2.14 20.33
C GLY A 65 -9.54 -2.06 19.09
N ASN A 66 -8.29 -2.54 19.18
CA ASN A 66 -7.36 -2.67 18.06
C ASN A 66 -7.08 -4.15 17.76
N GLY A 67 -8.12 -4.99 17.72
CA GLY A 67 -8.01 -6.43 17.54
C GLY A 67 -7.66 -6.89 16.12
N ASP A 68 -7.82 -6.04 15.11
CA ASP A 68 -7.53 -6.42 13.73
C ASP A 68 -6.02 -6.54 13.48
N ARG A 69 -5.60 -7.62 12.84
CA ARG A 69 -4.23 -7.91 12.44
C ARG A 69 -4.16 -8.14 10.94
N LEU A 70 -3.09 -7.66 10.34
CA LEU A 70 -2.73 -7.85 8.94
C LEU A 70 -1.46 -8.70 8.88
N CYS A 71 -1.50 -9.78 8.10
CA CYS A 71 -0.36 -10.62 7.81
C CYS A 71 -0.09 -10.61 6.30
N PHE A 72 1.16 -10.43 5.87
CA PHE A 72 1.54 -10.58 4.47
C PHE A 72 2.95 -11.11 4.29
N ASN A 73 3.19 -11.86 3.21
CA ASN A 73 4.52 -12.37 2.86
C ASN A 73 5.17 -11.55 1.74
N VAL A 74 6.50 -11.41 1.79
CA VAL A 74 7.31 -10.84 0.70
C VAL A 74 8.58 -11.68 0.55
N GLY A 75 8.67 -12.46 -0.53
CA GLY A 75 9.80 -13.37 -0.75
C GLY A 75 9.88 -14.42 0.37
N ARG A 76 10.93 -14.34 1.20
CA ARG A 76 11.15 -15.20 2.36
C ARG A 76 10.73 -14.58 3.69
N GLU A 77 10.30 -13.32 3.67
CA GLU A 77 9.93 -12.57 4.86
C GLU A 77 8.41 -12.63 5.06
N LEU A 78 8.00 -12.60 6.32
CA LEU A 78 6.59 -12.55 6.70
C LEU A 78 6.38 -11.44 7.74
N TYR A 79 5.39 -10.59 7.49
CA TYR A 79 5.12 -9.38 8.26
C TYR A 79 3.76 -9.47 8.96
N PHE A 80 3.73 -9.05 10.22
CA PHE A 80 2.51 -8.95 11.03
C PHE A 80 2.36 -7.54 11.59
N TYR A 81 1.21 -6.90 11.33
CA TYR A 81 0.89 -5.56 11.83
C TYR A 81 -0.51 -5.49 12.45
N ILE A 82 -0.74 -4.47 13.28
CA ILE A 82 -2.10 -4.06 13.65
C ILE A 82 -2.74 -3.38 12.44
N TYR A 83 -3.90 -3.87 12.02
CA TYR A 83 -4.68 -3.28 10.95
C TYR A 83 -5.55 -2.15 11.51
N LYS A 84 -5.38 -0.94 10.96
CA LYS A 84 -6.09 0.27 11.42
C LYS A 84 -7.19 0.74 10.46
N GLY A 85 -7.48 -0.03 9.40
CA GLY A 85 -8.45 0.34 8.38
C GLY A 85 -8.06 1.63 7.65
N VAL A 86 -9.03 2.53 7.50
CA VAL A 86 -8.87 3.86 6.87
C VAL A 86 -8.11 4.87 7.74
N ARG A 87 -7.87 4.53 9.03
CA ARG A 87 -7.06 5.36 9.92
C ARG A 87 -5.59 5.26 9.51
N LYS A 88 -4.79 6.24 9.94
CA LYS A 88 -3.35 6.27 9.70
C LYS A 88 -2.71 4.93 10.10
N GLY A 89 -2.05 4.28 9.14
CA GLY A 89 -1.37 3.01 9.34
C GLY A 89 -0.28 3.11 10.39
N VAL A 90 0.11 1.96 10.97
CA VAL A 90 1.18 1.86 12.00
C VAL A 90 2.57 1.89 11.35
N LEU A 91 2.75 2.68 10.30
CA LEU A 91 4.10 2.89 9.79
C LEU A 91 4.87 3.66 10.84
N PRO A 92 6.09 3.21 11.20
CA PRO A 92 6.92 3.95 12.11
C PRO A 92 7.24 5.29 11.45
N SER A 93 6.53 6.35 11.83
CA SER A 93 7.19 7.65 11.94
C SER A 93 8.41 7.39 12.80
N GLN A 94 9.60 7.77 12.33
CA GLN A 94 10.92 7.49 12.93
C GLN A 94 11.06 7.84 14.44
N ASN A 95 10.02 8.35 15.10
CA ASN A 95 9.96 8.63 16.53
C ASN A 95 8.77 7.95 17.20
N GLN A 96 8.76 6.62 17.26
CA GLN A 96 8.00 5.89 18.29
C GLN A 96 8.77 4.64 18.72
N ALA A 97 9.82 4.88 19.51
CA ALA A 97 10.47 3.86 20.32
C ALA A 97 9.52 3.43 21.45
N ASN A 98 8.61 2.49 21.16
CA ASN A 98 8.07 1.47 22.08
C ASN A 98 6.83 0.81 21.47
N SER A 99 7.04 -0.15 20.57
CA SER A 99 6.19 -1.33 20.38
C SER A 99 6.87 -2.24 19.35
N PRO A 100 7.38 -3.43 19.73
CA PRO A 100 8.00 -4.34 18.78
C PRO A 100 6.88 -5.11 18.06
N SER A 101 6.31 -4.55 17.00
CA SER A 101 5.25 -5.25 16.24
C SER A 101 5.51 -5.22 14.74
N GLY A 102 6.72 -5.64 14.38
CA GLY A 102 7.08 -6.09 13.05
C GLY A 102 8.07 -7.22 13.21
N THR A 103 7.63 -8.35 13.77
CA THR A 103 8.47 -9.55 13.80
C THR A 103 8.52 -10.10 12.39
N VAL A 104 9.67 -9.96 11.75
CA VAL A 104 10.03 -10.78 10.58
C VAL A 104 10.38 -12.15 11.17
N VAL A 105 9.53 -13.14 10.92
CA VAL A 105 9.87 -14.55 11.19
C VAL A 105 10.62 -15.15 10.01
#